data_AF-A0A508ZNC9-F1
#
_entry.id   AF-A0A508ZNC9-F1
#
_cell.length_a   1.000
_cell.length_b   1.000
_cell.length_c   1.000
_cell.angle_alpha   90.00
_cell.angle_beta   90.00
_cell.angle_gamma   90.00
#
_symmetry.space_group_name_H-M   'P 1'
#
loop_
_entity.id
_entity.type
_entity.pdbx_description
1 polymer ?
#
loop_
_entity_poly.entity_id
_entity_poly.type
_entity_poly.pdbx_seq_one_letter_code
_entity_poly.pdbx_strand_id
1 'polypeptide(L)' 'MTAAPLWLIQNVRLADRDGLWQIAIDKGRFGAITPMGGGAR' A
#
# COMPACT_ATOMS: atom_id res chain seq x y z
N MET A 1 -10.06 -11.75 20.61
CA MET A 1 -9.32 -11.82 19.34
C MET A 1 -8.50 -10.54 19.22
N THR A 2 -7.18 -10.62 19.25
CA THR A 2 -6.29 -9.49 18.98
C THR A 2 -6.25 -9.30 17.47
N ALA A 3 -6.80 -8.20 16.97
CA ALA A 3 -6.62 -7.83 15.57
C ALA A 3 -5.12 -7.63 15.34
N ALA A 4 -4.54 -8.30 14.35
CA ALA A 4 -3.18 -8.01 13.94
C ALA A 4 -3.13 -6.55 13.45
N PRO A 5 -2.11 -5.76 13.83
CA PRO A 5 -1.99 -4.40 13.34
C PRO A 5 -1.79 -4.43 11.83
N LEU A 6 -2.53 -3.58 11.11
CA LEU A 6 -2.31 -3.32 9.70
C LEU A 6 -1.06 -2.44 9.56
N TRP A 7 -0.09 -2.90 8.78
CA TRP A 7 1.09 -2.11 8.45
C TRP A 7 0.94 -1.53 7.05
N LEU A 8 1.40 -0.29 6.87
CA LEU A 8 1.42 0.39 5.58
C LEU A 8 2.85 0.78 5.25
N ILE A 9 3.36 0.30 4.11
CA ILE A 9 4.57 0.83 3.50
C ILE A 9 4.12 1.93 2.54
N GLN A 10 4.55 3.17 2.78
CA GLN A 10 4.12 4.34 2.01
C GLN A 10 5.27 4.91 1.17
N ASN A 11 4.92 5.73 0.19
CA ASN A 11 5.85 6.40 -0.73
C ASN A 11 6.72 5.43 -1.54
N VAL A 12 6.17 4.26 -1.86
CA VAL A 12 6.82 3.22 -2.65
C VAL A 12 6.85 3.64 -4.12
N ARG A 13 8.01 3.51 -4.76
CA ARG A 13 8.12 3.52 -6.22
C ARG A 13 8.07 2.08 -6.72
N LEU A 14 7.13 1.80 -7.61
CA LEU A 14 7.01 0.50 -8.26
C LEU A 14 7.62 0.59 -9.66
N ALA A 15 8.29 -0.47 -10.10
CA ALA A 15 8.78 -0.54 -11.47
C ALA A 15 7.60 -0.41 -12.45
N ASP A 16 7.80 0.33 -13.53
CA ASP A 16 6.83 0.55 -14.60
C ASP A 16 5.49 1.19 -14.17
N ARG A 17 5.45 1.83 -13.00
CA ARG A 17 4.28 2.58 -12.53
C ARG A 17 4.68 3.97 -12.07
N ASP A 18 3.99 4.95 -12.60
CA ASP A 18 4.17 6.33 -12.21
C ASP A 18 3.62 6.61 -10.81
N GLY A 19 4.19 7.65 -10.18
CA GLY A 19 3.73 8.15 -8.90
C GLY A 19 4.17 7.33 -7.69
N LEU A 20 3.64 7.73 -6.54
CA LEU A 20 3.91 7.09 -5.25
C LEU A 20 2.78 6.12 -4.93
N TRP A 21 3.14 5.00 -4.32
CA TRP A 21 2.23 3.91 -3.97
C TRP A 21 2.34 3.56 -2.49
N GLN A 22 1.29 2.95 -1.95
CA GLN A 22 1.33 2.28 -0.66
C GLN A 22 1.02 0.79 -0.82
N ILE A 23 1.58 -0.01 0.09
CA ILE A 23 1.39 -1.46 0.17
C ILE A 23 0.90 -1.79 1.58
N ALA A 24 -0.25 -2.44 1.67
CA ALA A 24 -0.77 -2.99 2.92
C ALA A 24 -0.07 -4.30 3.28
N ILE A 25 0.17 -4.52 4.58
CA ILE A 25 0.59 -5.81 5.12
C ILE A 25 -0.33 -6.18 6.28
N ASP A 26 -1.03 -7.30 6.13
CA ASP A 26 -1.87 -7.89 7.17
C ASP A 26 -1.43 -9.33 7.44
N LYS A 27 -1.28 -9.69 8.72
CA LYS A 27 -0.89 -11.04 9.18
C LYS A 27 0.33 -11.61 8.43
N GLY A 28 1.34 -10.76 8.18
CA GLY A 28 2.57 -11.13 7.49
C GLY A 28 2.42 -11.35 5.98
N ARG A 29 1.31 -10.92 5.38
CA ARG A 29 1.04 -11.04 3.93
C ARG A 29 0.84 -9.66 3.31
N PHE A 30 1.40 -9.47 2.11
CA PHE A 30 1.10 -8.31 1.30
C PHE A 30 -0.37 -8.32 0.87
N GLY A 31 -1.03 -7.19 1.05
CA GLY A 31 -2.41 -6.94 0.70
C GLY A 31 -2.52 -5.98 -0.48
N ALA A 32 -3.44 -5.02 -0.36
CA ALA A 32 -3.70 -4.03 -1.41
C ALA A 32 -2.47 -3.16 -1.72
N ILE A 33 -2.27 -2.90 -3.01
CA ILE A 33 -1.28 -1.97 -3.55
C ILE A 33 -2.04 -0.83 -4.19
N THR A 34 -2.02 0.34 -3.58
CA THR A 34 -2.86 1.48 -4.01
C THR A 34 -2.01 2.72 -4.28
N PRO A 35 -2.32 3.52 -5.32
CA PRO A 35 -1.64 4.78 -5.55
C PRO A 35 -1.92 5.76 -4.40
N MET A 36 -0.93 6.57 -4.04
CA MET A 36 -1.01 7.59 -2.97
C MET A 36 -1.32 9.00 -3.49
N GLY A 37 -1.45 9.19 -4.81
CA GLY A 37 -1.97 10.41 -5.42
C GLY A 37 -3.40 10.18 -5.87
N GLY A 38 -4.36 10.87 -5.25
CA GLY A 38 -5.79 10.60 -5.40
C GLY A 38 -6.36 10.95 -6.78
N GLY A 39 -7.36 10.16 -7.19
CA GLY A 39 -8.48 10.58 -8.03
C GLY A 39 -8.20 10.75 -9.51
N ALA A 40 -8.99 10.05 -10.34
CA ALA A 40 -9.26 10.50 -11.70
C ALA A 40 -9.59 12.00 -11.68
N ARG A 41 -9.00 12.72 -12.62
CA ARG A 41 -9.34 14.10 -12.93
C ARG A 41 -10.82 14.25 -13.27
#